data_AF-A0AA40A6A6-F1
#
_entry.id   AF-A0AA40A6A6-F1
#
_cell.length_a   1.000
_cell.length_b   1.000
_cell.length_c   1.000
_cell.angle_alpha   90.00
_cell.angle_beta   90.00
_cell.angle_gamma   90.00
#
_symmetry.space_group_name_H-M   'P 1'
#
loop_
_entity.id
_entity.type
_entity.pdbx_description
1 polymer ?
#
loop_
_entity_poly.entity_id
_entity_poly.type
_entity_poly.pdbx_seq_one_letter_code
_entity_poly.pdbx_strand_id
1 'polypeptide(L)'
;MSAAGQSNVDCPNMYEDDDQRSFKRSEVDKLSRHSGVNVKGYMGSAQASEVNRLYDEEISRKQAEAMKKDPTLAASFPLYSCRCATLNGNRPAKGAIIDKELMEEEAAMLRKKQNKYGMSGMK
;
A
#
# COMPACT_ATOMS: atom_id res chain seq x y z
N MET A 1 -10.36 47.31 12.49
CA MET A 1 -9.13 46.51 12.64
C MET A 1 -9.35 45.19 11.92
N SER A 2 -8.52 44.92 10.92
CA SER A 2 -8.72 43.86 9.93
C SER A 2 -8.26 42.51 10.49
N ALA A 3 -9.20 41.60 10.73
CA ALA A 3 -8.90 40.21 11.07
C ALA A 3 -8.55 39.42 9.78
N ALA A 4 -7.41 39.74 9.19
CA ALA A 4 -6.83 39.00 8.06
C ALA A 4 -5.47 38.46 8.51
N GLY A 5 -5.47 37.36 9.26
CA GLY A 5 -4.23 36.82 9.83
C GLY A 5 -4.33 35.56 10.68
N GLN A 6 -5.48 34.88 10.73
CA GLN A 6 -5.55 33.54 11.34
C GLN A 6 -5.34 32.50 10.23
N SER A 7 -4.11 31.99 10.14
CA SER A 7 -3.78 30.87 9.26
C SER A 7 -4.46 29.62 9.77
N ASN A 8 -5.27 28.99 8.93
CA ASN A 8 -6.01 27.76 9.23
C ASN A 8 -5.15 26.48 9.32
N VAL A 9 -3.81 26.63 9.34
CA VAL A 9 -2.85 25.52 9.26
C VAL A 9 -2.80 24.64 10.52
N ASP A 10 -3.26 25.15 11.67
CA ASP A 10 -3.22 24.46 12.96
C ASP A 10 -4.59 23.93 13.43
N CYS A 11 -5.57 23.82 12.52
CA CYS A 11 -6.82 23.17 12.81
C CYS A 11 -6.70 21.68 12.46
N PRO A 12 -6.49 20.76 13.42
CA PRO A 12 -6.45 19.32 13.14
C PRO A 12 -7.76 18.78 12.53
N ASN A 13 -8.86 19.53 12.66
CA ASN A 13 -10.15 19.23 12.04
C ASN A 13 -10.31 19.77 10.60
N MET A 14 -9.27 20.40 10.01
CA MET A 14 -9.27 20.81 8.60
C MET A 14 -8.58 19.82 7.68
N TYR A 15 -7.72 18.98 8.23
CA TYR A 15 -7.23 17.80 7.55
C TYR A 15 -8.26 16.69 7.82
N GLU A 16 -9.34 16.69 7.04
CA GLU A 16 -10.11 15.47 6.88
C GLU A 16 -9.17 14.46 6.20
N ASP A 17 -9.04 13.25 6.75
CA ASP A 17 -8.40 12.10 6.10
C ASP A 17 -9.23 11.61 4.89
N ASP A 18 -9.91 12.52 4.20
CA ASP A 18 -10.67 12.24 3.00
C ASP A 18 -9.65 12.14 1.85
N ASP A 19 -9.15 10.92 1.70
CA ASP A 19 -8.48 10.39 0.52
C ASP A 19 -8.82 11.21 -0.73
N GLN A 20 -7.93 12.12 -1.12
CA GLN A 20 -8.16 13.25 -2.04
C GLN A 20 -8.45 12.84 -3.50
N ARG A 21 -8.87 11.59 -3.75
CA ARG A 21 -9.18 11.08 -5.08
C ARG A 21 -10.67 11.16 -5.33
N SER A 22 -11.04 11.95 -6.34
CA SER A 22 -12.39 11.90 -6.90
C SER A 22 -12.49 10.76 -7.91
N PHE A 23 -13.38 9.79 -7.65
CA PHE A 23 -13.65 8.69 -8.58
C PHE A 23 -14.81 9.01 -9.50
N LYS A 24 -14.70 8.65 -10.78
CA LYS A 24 -15.84 8.72 -11.69
C LYS A 24 -16.85 7.64 -11.33
N ARG A 25 -18.14 7.95 -11.45
CA ARG A 25 -19.23 6.99 -11.16
C ARG A 25 -19.11 5.70 -11.98
N SER A 26 -18.61 5.78 -13.21
CA SER A 26 -18.37 4.61 -14.06
C SER A 26 -17.21 3.73 -13.59
N GLU A 27 -16.23 4.28 -12.87
CA GLU A 27 -15.11 3.53 -12.30
C GLU A 27 -15.54 2.79 -11.04
N VAL A 28 -16.32 3.44 -10.16
CA VAL A 28 -16.94 2.81 -8.98
C VAL A 28 -17.81 1.62 -9.39
N ASP A 29 -18.57 1.75 -10.47
CA ASP A 29 -19.41 0.66 -10.99
C ASP A 29 -18.60 -0.54 -11.47
N LYS A 30 -17.47 -0.30 -12.14
CA LYS A 30 -16.56 -1.37 -12.57
C LYS A 30 -15.93 -2.05 -11.37
N LEU A 31 -15.48 -1.27 -10.39
CA LEU A 31 -14.86 -1.77 -9.17
C LEU A 31 -15.81 -2.70 -8.42
N SER A 32 -17.05 -2.26 -8.21
CA SER A 32 -18.11 -3.03 -7.57
C SER A 32 -18.43 -4.35 -8.31
N ARG A 33 -18.40 -4.35 -9.65
CA ARG A 33 -18.58 -5.58 -10.45
C ARG A 33 -17.41 -6.55 -10.31
N HIS A 34 -16.19 -6.05 -10.21
CA HIS A 34 -15.00 -6.89 -10.11
C HIS A 34 -14.77 -7.44 -8.71
N SER A 35 -15.16 -6.71 -7.66
CA SER A 35 -15.05 -7.16 -6.27
C SER A 35 -16.26 -7.97 -5.79
N GLY A 36 -17.43 -7.77 -6.40
CA GLY A 36 -18.69 -8.35 -5.93
C GLY A 36 -19.28 -7.61 -4.72
N VAL A 37 -18.66 -6.51 -4.28
CA VAL A 37 -19.13 -5.68 -3.16
C VAL A 37 -20.02 -4.56 -3.70
N ASN A 38 -21.22 -4.39 -3.13
CA ASN A 38 -22.14 -3.31 -3.52
C ASN A 38 -21.80 -1.99 -2.81
N VAL A 39 -20.77 -1.30 -3.32
CA VAL A 39 -20.28 -0.03 -2.77
C VAL A 39 -21.33 1.09 -2.81
N LYS A 40 -22.31 1.00 -3.72
CA LYS A 40 -23.41 1.96 -3.81
C LYS A 40 -24.39 1.90 -2.64
N GLY A 41 -24.43 0.77 -1.93
CA GLY A 41 -25.30 0.58 -0.77
C GLY A 41 -24.78 1.24 0.52
N TYR A 42 -23.52 1.68 0.55
CA TYR A 42 -22.90 2.32 1.70
C TYR A 42 -23.27 3.80 1.77
N MET A 43 -23.39 4.33 3.00
CA MET A 43 -23.76 5.73 3.25
C MET A 43 -22.53 6.63 3.29
N GLY A 44 -22.58 7.77 2.60
CA GLY A 44 -21.67 8.92 2.75
C GLY A 44 -20.18 8.55 2.89
N SER A 45 -19.59 8.81 4.06
CA SER A 45 -18.18 8.57 4.35
C SER A 45 -17.76 7.10 4.28
N ALA A 46 -18.65 6.16 4.62
CA ALA A 46 -18.36 4.74 4.51
C ALA A 46 -18.25 4.28 3.05
N GLN A 47 -18.92 4.95 2.12
CA GLN A 47 -18.80 4.66 0.69
C GLN A 47 -17.41 5.04 0.18
N ALA A 48 -16.89 6.22 0.55
CA ALA A 48 -15.57 6.67 0.11
C ALA A 48 -14.47 5.71 0.59
N SER A 49 -14.48 5.37 1.88
CA SER A 49 -13.54 4.42 2.48
C SER A 49 -13.56 3.04 1.78
N GLU A 50 -14.74 2.52 1.46
CA GLU A 50 -14.86 1.21 0.80
C GLU A 50 -14.42 1.28 -0.68
N VAL A 51 -14.68 2.38 -1.39
CA VAL A 51 -14.14 2.58 -2.75
C VAL A 51 -12.61 2.55 -2.73
N ASN A 52 -11.99 3.25 -1.79
CA ASN A 52 -10.53 3.34 -1.68
C ASN A 52 -9.91 1.97 -1.39
N ARG A 53 -10.48 1.26 -0.41
CA ARG A 53 -10.06 -0.10 -0.10
C ARG A 53 -10.10 -1.02 -1.32
N LEU A 54 -11.22 -1.03 -2.05
CA LEU A 54 -11.38 -1.87 -3.23
C LEU A 54 -10.42 -1.47 -4.35
N TYR A 55 -10.07 -0.20 -4.44
CA TYR A 55 -9.13 0.31 -5.43
C TYR A 55 -7.70 -0.16 -5.12
N ASP A 56 -7.31 -0.12 -3.85
CA ASP A 56 -6.01 -0.65 -3.39
C ASP A 56 -5.89 -2.16 -3.60
N GLU A 57 -6.98 -2.90 -3.38
CA GLU A 57 -7.06 -4.33 -3.68
C GLU A 57 -6.90 -4.58 -5.19
N GLU A 58 -7.50 -3.76 -6.06
CA GLU A 58 -7.37 -3.89 -7.51
C GLU A 58 -5.94 -3.59 -7.99
N ILE A 59 -5.30 -2.54 -7.45
CA ILE A 59 -3.90 -2.22 -7.75
C ILE A 59 -2.99 -3.37 -7.32
N SER A 60 -3.17 -3.86 -6.10
CA SER A 60 -2.37 -4.96 -5.56
C SER A 60 -2.50 -6.22 -6.41
N ARG A 61 -3.72 -6.54 -6.87
CA ARG A 61 -3.97 -7.66 -7.77
C ARG A 61 -3.30 -7.46 -9.14
N LYS A 62 -3.44 -6.28 -9.74
CA LYS A 62 -2.80 -5.95 -11.04
C LYS A 62 -1.28 -6.04 -10.95
N GLN A 63 -0.68 -5.57 -9.86
CA GLN A 63 0.75 -5.70 -9.61
C GLN A 63 1.15 -7.16 -9.47
N ALA A 64 0.42 -7.96 -8.70
CA ALA A 64 0.70 -9.39 -8.54
C ALA A 64 0.56 -10.16 -9.87
N GLU A 65 -0.42 -9.82 -10.71
CA GLU A 65 -0.58 -10.42 -12.04
C GLU A 65 0.54 -9.99 -13.00
N ALA A 66 0.94 -8.71 -12.99
CA ALA A 66 2.05 -8.21 -13.79
C ALA A 66 3.37 -8.91 -13.42
N MET A 67 3.62 -9.11 -12.11
CA MET A 67 4.77 -9.86 -11.61
C MET A 67 4.78 -11.33 -12.04
N LYS A 68 3.60 -11.96 -12.20
CA LYS A 68 3.50 -13.35 -12.68
C LYS A 68 3.74 -13.48 -14.18
N LYS A 69 3.33 -12.48 -14.97
CA LYS A 69 3.44 -12.49 -16.44
C LYS A 69 4.86 -12.18 -16.90
N ASP A 70 5.49 -11.16 -16.32
CA ASP A 70 6.82 -10.71 -16.73
C ASP A 70 7.81 -10.75 -15.54
N PRO A 71 8.71 -11.76 -15.47
CA PRO A 71 9.70 -11.86 -14.41
C PRO A 71 10.76 -10.73 -14.46
N THR A 72 10.87 -10.02 -15.59
CA THR A 72 11.74 -8.85 -15.75
C THR A 72 11.18 -7.60 -15.07
N LEU A 73 9.85 -7.45 -15.01
CA LEU A 73 9.19 -6.38 -14.25
C LEU A 73 9.40 -6.57 -12.75
N ALA A 74 9.37 -7.82 -12.28
CA ALA A 74 9.75 -8.14 -10.90
C ALA A 74 11.22 -7.75 -10.60
N ALA A 75 12.14 -7.94 -11.55
CA ALA A 75 13.55 -7.54 -11.36
C ALA A 75 13.75 -6.01 -11.24
N SER A 76 12.87 -5.21 -11.82
CA SER A 76 12.92 -3.73 -11.74
C SER A 76 12.43 -3.17 -10.39
N PHE A 77 11.67 -3.97 -9.63
CA PHE A 77 11.34 -3.63 -8.25
C PHE A 77 12.55 -3.89 -7.35
N PRO A 78 12.99 -2.91 -6.54
CA PRO A 78 14.21 -3.04 -5.73
C PRO A 78 14.15 -4.24 -4.77
N LEU A 79 12.94 -4.62 -4.33
CA LEU A 79 12.70 -5.75 -3.43
C LEU A 79 12.96 -7.14 -4.04
N TYR A 80 13.03 -7.27 -5.38
CA TYR A 80 13.02 -8.57 -6.08
C TYR A 80 14.24 -8.82 -7.00
N SER A 81 15.20 -7.88 -7.03
CA SER A 81 16.44 -7.94 -7.82
C SER A 81 17.19 -9.28 -7.71
N CYS A 82 17.28 -9.85 -6.50
CA CYS A 82 17.98 -11.13 -6.28
C CYS A 82 17.26 -12.36 -6.81
N ARG A 83 15.93 -12.32 -6.94
CA ARG A 83 15.13 -13.52 -7.20
C ARG A 83 15.22 -13.97 -8.66
N CYS A 84 15.28 -13.01 -9.58
CA CYS A 84 15.36 -13.30 -11.01
C CYS A 84 16.73 -13.88 -11.41
N ALA A 85 17.82 -13.47 -10.75
CA ALA A 85 19.13 -14.06 -10.96
C ALA A 85 19.16 -15.55 -10.54
N THR A 86 18.60 -15.86 -9.36
CA THR A 86 18.55 -17.24 -8.84
C THR A 86 17.74 -18.20 -9.72
N LEU A 87 16.68 -17.71 -10.38
CA LEU A 87 15.84 -18.51 -11.28
C LEU A 87 16.56 -18.89 -12.57
N ASN A 88 17.45 -18.02 -13.06
CA ASN A 88 18.18 -18.22 -14.32
C ASN A 88 19.55 -18.89 -14.13
N GLY A 89 19.87 -19.40 -12.92
CA GLY A 89 21.16 -20.03 -12.61
C GLY A 89 22.34 -19.06 -12.53
N ASN A 90 22.10 -17.75 -12.63
CA ASN A 90 23.13 -16.72 -12.53
C ASN A 90 23.26 -16.24 -11.08
N ARG A 91 24.49 -16.06 -10.59
CA ARG A 91 24.68 -15.44 -9.27
C ARG A 91 24.27 -13.97 -9.32
N PRO A 92 23.43 -13.49 -8.37
CA PRO A 92 23.14 -12.06 -8.25
C PRO A 92 24.42 -11.27 -7.93
N ALA A 93 24.43 -9.99 -8.29
CA ALA A 93 25.53 -9.09 -7.97
C ALA A 93 25.73 -8.99 -6.46
N LYS A 94 26.99 -8.76 -6.01
CA LYS A 94 27.34 -8.70 -4.59
C LYS A 94 26.49 -7.70 -3.80
N GLY A 95 26.17 -6.54 -4.38
CA GLY A 95 25.32 -5.53 -3.73
C GLY A 95 23.89 -6.02 -3.48
N ALA A 96 23.28 -6.70 -4.46
CA ALA A 96 21.92 -7.21 -4.32
C ALA A 96 21.81 -8.30 -3.22
N ILE A 97 22.89 -9.07 -3.01
CA ILE A 97 22.96 -10.05 -1.92
C ILE A 97 22.95 -9.34 -0.56
N ILE A 98 23.77 -8.29 -0.41
CA ILE A 98 23.86 -7.49 0.81
C ILE A 98 22.51 -6.83 1.13
N ASP A 99 21.86 -6.25 0.11
CA ASP A 99 20.54 -5.62 0.29
C ASP A 99 19.49 -6.64 0.76
N LYS A 100 19.56 -7.88 0.27
CA LYS A 100 18.68 -8.97 0.70
C LYS A 100 18.93 -9.38 2.15
N GLU A 101 20.19 -9.53 2.55
CA GLU A 101 20.56 -9.84 3.94
C GLU A 101 20.08 -8.75 4.89
N LEU A 102 20.28 -7.47 4.53
CA LEU A 102 19.84 -6.33 5.33
C LEU A 102 18.31 -6.34 5.55
N MET A 103 17.54 -6.64 4.50
CA MET A 103 16.08 -6.73 4.60
C MET A 103 15.61 -7.90 5.49
N GLU A 104 16.28 -9.05 5.40
CA GLU A 104 15.96 -10.21 6.25
C GLU A 104 16.26 -9.91 7.73
N GLU A 105 17.36 -9.20 8.02
CA GLU A 105 17.72 -8.74 9.35
C GLU A 105 16.73 -7.70 9.91
N GLU A 106 16.33 -6.71 9.10
CA GLU A 106 15.34 -5.71 9.48
C GLU A 106 13.97 -6.34 9.78
N ALA A 107 13.52 -7.27 8.93
CA ALA A 107 12.26 -8.00 9.14
C ALA A 107 12.31 -8.83 10.44
N ALA A 108 13.44 -9.49 10.73
CA ALA A 108 13.62 -10.23 11.97
C ALA A 108 13.61 -9.32 13.21
N MET A 109 14.26 -8.15 13.12
CA MET A 109 14.23 -7.14 14.19
C MET A 109 12.82 -6.57 14.38
N LEU A 110 12.08 -6.30 13.31
CA LEU A 110 10.72 -5.79 13.37
C LEU A 110 9.78 -6.80 14.02
N ARG A 111 9.87 -8.09 13.69
CA ARG A 111 9.11 -9.16 14.36
C ARG A 111 9.43 -9.28 15.84
N LYS A 112 10.72 -9.17 16.21
CA LYS A 112 11.14 -9.15 17.63
C LYS A 112 10.60 -7.92 18.37
N LYS A 113 10.59 -6.75 17.72
CA LYS A 113 9.99 -5.52 18.29
C LYS A 113 8.48 -5.65 18.43
N GLN A 114 7.76 -6.12 17.40
CA GLN A 114 6.32 -6.37 17.48
C GLN A 114 5.96 -7.32 18.62
N ASN A 115 6.73 -8.40 18.83
CA ASN A 115 6.49 -9.31 19.95
C ASN A 115 6.77 -8.66 21.32
N LYS A 116 7.77 -7.77 21.44
CA LYS A 116 8.05 -7.05 22.70
C LYS A 116 7.02 -5.98 23.03
N TYR A 117 6.58 -5.20 22.04
CA TYR A 117 5.65 -4.08 22.26
C TYR A 117 4.17 -4.48 22.16
N GLY A 118 3.83 -5.54 21.43
CA GLY A 118 2.46 -6.07 21.32
C GLY A 118 1.99 -6.85 22.55
N MET A 119 2.90 -7.36 23.38
CA MET A 119 2.55 -8.05 24.63
C MET A 119 2.51 -7.14 25.87
N SER A 120 2.91 -5.87 25.76
CA SER A 120 2.86 -4.92 26.89
C SER A 120 1.60 -4.06 26.94
N GLY A 121 0.64 -4.26 26.03
CA GLY A 121 -0.61 -3.49 25.93
C GLY A 121 -1.88 -4.26 26.29
N MET A 122 -1.78 -5.51 26.75
CA MET A 122 -2.92 -6.30 27.25
C MET A 122 -2.71 -6.63 28.73
N LYS A 123 -3.00 -5.66 29.60
CA LYS A 123 -3.31 -5.87 31.01
C LYS A 123 -4.37 -4.86 31.45
#